data_AF-A0A8J5CSM1-F1
#
_entry.id   AF-A0A8J5CSM1-F1
#
_cell.length_a   1.000
_cell.length_b   1.000
_cell.length_c   1.000
_cell.angle_alpha   90.00
_cell.angle_beta   90.00
_cell.angle_gamma   90.00
#
_symmetry.space_group_name_H-M   'P 1'
#
loop_
_entity.id
_entity.type
_entity.pdbx_description
1 polymer ?
#
loop_
_entity_poly.entity_id
_entity_poly.type
_entity_poly.pdbx_seq_one_letter_code
_entity_poly.pdbx_strand_id
1 'polypeptide(L)'
;MVKRYYCDFCDNSYPYSTEAFRKHRTGHHHIKLRNSHYDKFKNARDRLKDELTKEKCRRFLSGQDCSFGEGCIFSHLTPPGTQALQQQALEEEEQERWTRLPAALREGREVSVEAWLTQRRVPLTSDTLPGPPLHTLPPLNTPLPPTLASAPNLPPSLAPTTLESWLGVEFAQWG
;
A
#
# COMPACT_ATOMS: atom_id res chain seq x y z
N MET A 1 7.92 -30.59 -33.36
CA MET A 1 7.89 -29.13 -33.15
C MET A 1 8.56 -28.83 -31.81
N VAL A 2 9.75 -28.20 -31.81
CA VAL A 2 10.50 -27.95 -30.55
C VAL A 2 9.80 -26.81 -29.79
N LYS A 3 9.48 -27.01 -28.51
CA LYS A 3 8.93 -25.95 -27.66
C LYS A 3 9.96 -24.81 -27.58
N ARG A 4 9.51 -23.57 -27.73
CA ARG A 4 10.33 -22.35 -27.64
C ARG A 4 9.73 -21.43 -26.59
N TYR A 5 10.57 -20.71 -25.87
CA TYR A 5 10.15 -19.58 -25.06
C TYR A 5 10.17 -18.31 -25.89
N TYR A 6 9.22 -17.42 -25.63
CA TYR A 6 9.18 -16.07 -26.18
C TYR A 6 9.43 -15.08 -25.05
N CYS A 7 10.19 -14.02 -25.32
CA CYS A 7 10.36 -12.91 -24.38
C CYS A 7 9.76 -11.63 -24.96
N ASP A 8 8.74 -11.10 -24.29
CA ASP A 8 8.03 -9.89 -24.71
C ASP A 8 8.89 -8.63 -24.68
N PHE A 9 9.94 -8.60 -23.86
CA PHE A 9 10.85 -7.44 -23.80
C PHE A 9 11.82 -7.40 -24.97
N CYS A 10 12.18 -8.55 -25.54
CA CYS A 10 13.22 -8.66 -26.55
C CYS A 10 12.69 -9.07 -27.93
N ASP A 11 11.38 -9.34 -28.04
CA ASP A 11 10.70 -9.85 -29.23
C ASP A 11 11.42 -11.02 -29.91
N ASN A 12 12.01 -11.89 -29.10
CA ASN A 12 12.85 -12.98 -29.56
C ASN A 12 12.39 -14.32 -28.99
N SER A 13 12.40 -15.35 -29.84
CA SER A 13 12.11 -16.73 -29.42
C SER A 13 13.38 -17.57 -29.33
N TYR A 14 13.51 -18.36 -28.27
CA TYR A 14 14.66 -19.23 -28.04
C TYR A 14 14.25 -20.64 -27.59
N PRO A 15 15.13 -21.65 -27.70
CA PRO A 15 14.80 -23.02 -27.32
C PRO A 15 14.35 -23.14 -25.87
N TYR A 16 13.44 -24.07 -25.59
CA TYR A 16 12.98 -24.38 -24.24
C TYR A 16 14.09 -25.09 -23.44
N SER A 17 15.01 -24.30 -22.88
CA SER A 17 16.11 -24.73 -22.04
C SER A 17 16.29 -23.76 -20.88
N THR A 18 16.49 -24.29 -19.67
CA THR A 18 16.69 -23.50 -18.45
C THR A 18 17.97 -22.66 -18.53
N GLU A 19 19.05 -23.20 -19.11
CA GLU A 19 20.29 -22.46 -19.33
C GLU A 19 20.13 -21.34 -20.36
N ALA A 20 19.39 -21.59 -21.44
CA ALA A 20 19.09 -20.55 -22.43
C ALA A 20 18.25 -19.42 -21.81
N PHE A 21 17.24 -19.75 -21.01
CA PHE A 21 16.42 -18.79 -20.29
C PHE A 21 17.24 -17.95 -19.30
N ARG A 22 18.11 -18.59 -18.51
CA ARG A 22 18.97 -17.90 -17.55
C ARG A 22 19.91 -16.93 -18.27
N LYS A 23 20.62 -17.39 -19.31
CA LYS A 23 21.53 -16.56 -20.11
C LYS A 23 20.82 -15.38 -20.76
N HIS A 24 19.62 -15.61 -21.30
CA HIS A 24 18.79 -14.56 -21.87
C HIS A 24 18.42 -13.51 -20.82
N ARG A 25 17.89 -13.93 -19.66
CA ARG A 25 17.42 -13.04 -18.59
C ARG A 25 18.55 -12.25 -17.93
N THR A 26 19.75 -12.83 -17.82
CA THR A 26 20.93 -12.13 -17.29
C THR A 26 21.68 -11.32 -18.34
N GLY A 27 21.27 -11.40 -19.61
CA GLY A 27 21.91 -10.66 -20.70
C GLY A 27 21.70 -9.15 -20.56
N HIS A 28 22.77 -8.38 -20.81
CA HIS A 28 22.73 -6.92 -20.73
C HIS A 28 21.62 -6.30 -21.60
N HIS A 29 21.41 -6.84 -22.80
CA HIS A 29 20.34 -6.39 -23.70
C HIS A 29 18.95 -6.55 -23.06
N HIS A 30 18.62 -7.73 -22.54
CA HIS A 30 17.35 -7.97 -21.86
C HIS A 30 17.18 -7.06 -20.65
N ILE A 31 18.21 -6.94 -19.80
CA ILE A 31 18.17 -6.07 -18.62
C ILE A 31 17.91 -4.62 -19.03
N LYS A 32 18.58 -4.12 -20.07
CA LYS A 32 18.38 -2.76 -20.58
C LYS A 32 16.95 -2.55 -21.09
N LEU A 33 16.42 -3.44 -21.93
CA LEU A 33 15.05 -3.30 -22.45
C LEU A 33 14.00 -3.43 -21.35
N ARG A 34 14.18 -4.37 -20.42
CA ARG A 34 13.32 -4.53 -19.26
C ARG A 34 13.32 -3.28 -18.39
N ASN A 35 14.49 -2.72 -18.07
CA ASN A 35 14.59 -1.50 -17.27
C ASN A 35 13.93 -0.32 -18.00
N SER A 36 14.24 -0.12 -19.29
CA SER A 36 13.62 0.91 -20.12
C SER A 36 12.09 0.79 -20.18
N HIS A 37 11.55 -0.43 -20.23
CA HIS A 37 10.12 -0.66 -20.16
C HIS A 37 9.56 -0.15 -18.83
N TYR A 38 10.11 -0.57 -17.70
CA TYR A 38 9.62 -0.12 -16.38
C TYR A 38 9.85 1.37 -16.13
N ASP A 39 10.92 1.96 -16.65
CA ASP A 39 11.21 3.39 -16.52
C ASP A 39 10.11 4.26 -17.13
N LYS A 40 9.44 3.78 -18.20
CA LYS A 40 8.28 4.46 -18.81
C LYS A 40 7.08 4.55 -17.87
N PHE A 41 6.90 3.56 -17.00
CA PHE A 41 5.78 3.47 -16.05
C PHE A 41 6.14 3.93 -14.64
N LYS A 42 7.37 4.42 -14.40
CA LYS A 42 7.73 5.04 -13.13
C LYS A 42 6.99 6.37 -12.94
N ASN A 43 6.43 6.57 -11.75
CA ASN A 43 5.83 7.84 -11.34
C ASN A 43 6.92 8.93 -11.23
N ALA A 44 6.54 10.19 -11.42
CA ALA A 44 7.45 11.32 -11.34
C ALA A 44 8.17 11.40 -9.98
N ARG A 45 7.48 11.04 -8.89
CA ARG A 45 8.07 10.97 -7.54
C ARG A 45 9.23 9.99 -7.46
N ASP A 46 9.08 8.80 -8.04
CA ASP A 46 10.12 7.77 -7.98
C ASP A 46 11.27 8.10 -8.93
N ARG A 47 10.99 8.71 -10.08
CA ARG A 47 12.02 9.28 -10.97
C ARG A 47 12.83 10.39 -10.27
N LEU A 48 12.16 11.28 -9.53
CA LEU A 48 12.82 12.33 -8.77
C LEU A 48 13.77 11.75 -7.72
N LYS A 49 13.33 10.72 -6.98
CA LYS A 49 14.19 10.02 -6.01
C LYS A 49 15.41 9.41 -6.69
N ASP A 50 15.21 8.68 -7.79
CA ASP A 50 16.30 8.07 -8.55
C ASP A 50 17.31 9.14 -8.99
N GLU A 51 16.85 10.26 -9.56
CA GLU A 51 17.73 11.34 -10.03
C GLU A 51 18.46 12.06 -8.88
N LEU A 52 17.83 12.25 -7.73
CA LEU A 52 18.47 12.86 -6.55
C LEU A 52 19.52 11.94 -5.91
N THR A 53 19.37 10.62 -6.04
CA THR A 53 20.37 9.66 -5.55
C THR A 53 21.58 9.55 -6.48
N LYS A 54 21.42 9.88 -7.78
CA LYS A 54 22.51 9.85 -8.74
C LYS A 54 23.43 11.07 -8.55
N GLU A 55 24.73 10.85 -8.67
CA GLU A 55 25.67 11.97 -8.79
C GLU A 55 25.47 12.69 -10.13
N LYS A 56 25.73 14.01 -10.15
CA LYS A 56 25.57 14.81 -11.37
C LYS A 56 26.64 14.44 -12.40
N CYS A 57 26.24 14.33 -13.66
CA CYS A 57 27.15 14.01 -14.76
C CYS A 57 28.11 15.16 -15.04
N ARG A 58 29.41 14.95 -14.78
CA ARG A 58 30.44 15.97 -15.01
C ARG A 58 30.51 16.43 -16.46
N ARG A 59 30.41 15.51 -17.42
CA ARG A 59 30.49 15.84 -18.87
C ARG A 59 29.34 16.73 -19.31
N PHE A 60 28.13 16.39 -18.89
CA PHE A 60 26.93 17.15 -19.21
C PHE A 60 26.95 18.53 -18.53
N LEU A 61 27.39 18.60 -17.27
CA LEU A 61 27.56 19.88 -16.56
C LEU A 61 28.64 20.78 -17.18
N SER A 62 29.69 20.19 -17.75
CA SER A 62 30.71 20.92 -18.51
C SER A 62 30.24 21.37 -19.89
N GLY A 63 28.97 21.14 -20.26
CA GLY A 63 28.39 21.53 -21.55
C GLY A 63 28.82 20.64 -22.73
N GLN A 64 29.36 19.45 -22.46
CA GLN A 64 29.70 18.48 -23.50
C GLN A 64 28.61 17.42 -23.64
N ASP A 65 28.42 16.92 -24.86
CA ASP A 65 27.50 15.82 -25.12
C ASP A 65 27.96 14.56 -24.39
N CYS A 66 27.04 13.99 -23.60
CA CYS A 66 27.28 12.74 -22.90
C CYS A 66 27.10 11.55 -23.85
N SER A 67 28.16 10.77 -24.06
CA SER A 67 28.15 9.58 -24.93
C SER A 67 27.16 8.49 -24.50
N PHE A 68 26.66 8.54 -23.25
CA PHE A 68 25.69 7.59 -22.71
C PHE A 68 24.24 8.04 -22.84
N GLY A 69 23.99 9.30 -23.22
CA GLY A 69 22.65 9.86 -23.39
C GLY A 69 21.75 9.68 -22.16
N GLU A 70 20.51 9.26 -22.38
CA GLU A 70 19.52 8.96 -21.33
C GLU A 70 19.87 7.73 -20.47
N GLY A 71 20.76 6.87 -20.95
CA GLY A 71 21.24 5.68 -20.22
C GLY A 71 22.42 5.96 -19.30
N CYS A 72 22.74 7.24 -19.05
CA CYS A 72 23.84 7.61 -18.17
C CYS A 72 23.56 7.18 -16.73
N ILE A 73 24.56 6.61 -16.07
CA ILE A 73 24.50 6.28 -14.64
C ILE A 73 24.45 7.53 -13.76
N PHE A 74 24.85 8.68 -14.30
CA PHE A 74 24.86 9.97 -13.64
C PHE A 74 23.67 10.82 -14.06
N SER A 75 23.21 11.68 -13.16
CA SER A 75 22.07 12.56 -13.43
C SER A 75 22.43 13.64 -14.45
N HIS A 76 21.57 13.80 -15.45
CA HIS A 76 21.60 14.92 -16.40
C HIS A 76 20.59 16.02 -16.02
N LEU A 77 20.02 15.96 -14.80
CA LEU A 77 19.02 16.94 -14.38
C LEU A 77 19.66 18.30 -14.12
N THR A 78 19.25 19.29 -14.91
CA THR A 78 19.57 20.70 -14.67
C THR A 78 18.71 21.25 -13.54
N PRO A 79 19.12 22.33 -12.83
CA PRO A 79 18.29 22.95 -11.81
C PRO A 79 16.82 23.25 -12.24
N PRO A 80 16.55 23.85 -13.42
CA PRO A 80 15.16 24.01 -13.86
C PRO A 80 14.46 22.67 -14.13
N GLY A 81 15.19 21.67 -14.64
CA GLY A 81 14.66 20.32 -14.83
C GLY A 81 14.29 19.64 -13.50
N THR A 82 15.08 19.85 -12.44
CA THR A 82 14.77 19.33 -11.10
C THR A 82 13.48 19.94 -10.55
N GLN A 83 13.28 21.25 -10.74
CA GLN A 83 12.08 21.94 -10.27
C GLN A 83 10.84 21.49 -11.04
N ALA A 84 10.95 21.36 -12.37
CA ALA A 84 9.85 20.84 -13.19
C ALA A 84 9.45 19.42 -12.77
N LEU A 85 10.42 18.54 -12.51
CA LEU A 85 10.16 17.18 -12.06
C LEU A 85 9.53 17.13 -10.65
N GLN A 86 9.92 18.04 -9.77
CA GLN A 86 9.29 18.21 -8.46
C GLN A 86 7.83 18.65 -8.58
N GLN A 87 7.54 19.62 -9.44
CA GLN A 87 6.18 20.08 -9.69
C GLN A 87 5.31 18.95 -10.25
N GLN A 88 5.82 18.21 -11.24
CA GLN A 88 5.13 17.05 -11.79
C GLN A 88 4.85 15.99 -10.72
N ALA A 89 5.80 15.73 -9.81
CA ALA A 89 5.58 14.77 -8.72
C ALA A 89 4.46 15.21 -7.77
N LEU A 90 4.34 16.51 -7.47
CA LEU A 90 3.28 17.05 -6.62
C LEU A 90 1.91 16.98 -7.33
N GLU A 91 1.86 17.31 -8.61
CA GLU A 91 0.65 17.24 -9.43
C GLU A 91 0.15 15.81 -9.55
N GLU A 92 1.04 14.84 -9.84
CA GLU A 92 0.69 13.42 -9.88
C GLU A 92 0.18 12.92 -8.53
N GLU A 93 0.81 13.31 -7.41
CA GLU A 93 0.35 12.94 -6.07
C GLU A 93 -1.03 13.53 -5.75
N GLU A 94 -1.28 14.78 -6.12
CA GLU A 94 -2.60 15.39 -5.98
C GLU A 94 -3.65 14.69 -6.84
N GLN A 95 -3.32 14.33 -8.08
CA GLN A 95 -4.22 13.56 -8.94
C GLN A 95 -4.50 12.17 -8.39
N GLU A 96 -3.48 11.46 -7.90
CA GLU A 96 -3.66 10.18 -7.22
C GLU A 96 -4.53 10.32 -5.97
N ARG A 97 -4.32 11.38 -5.17
CA ARG A 97 -5.15 11.68 -4.00
C ARG A 97 -6.59 11.95 -4.41
N TRP A 98 -6.81 12.77 -5.43
CA TRP A 98 -8.12 13.10 -5.95
C TRP A 98 -8.85 11.88 -6.50
N THR A 99 -8.17 11.03 -7.28
CA THR A 99 -8.77 9.81 -7.85
C THR A 99 -9.13 8.77 -6.79
N ARG A 100 -8.39 8.70 -5.67
CA ARG A 100 -8.73 7.85 -4.51
C ARG A 100 -9.96 8.33 -3.74
N LEU A 101 -10.38 9.60 -3.89
CA LEU A 101 -11.56 10.10 -3.20
C LEU A 101 -12.83 9.40 -3.72
N PRO A 102 -13.79 9.10 -2.83
CA PRO A 102 -15.10 8.60 -3.25
C PRO A 102 -15.75 9.49 -4.30
N ALA A 103 -16.46 8.90 -5.27
CA ALA A 103 -17.11 9.65 -6.36
C ALA A 103 -18.01 10.78 -5.84
N ALA A 104 -18.77 10.52 -4.77
CA ALA A 104 -19.60 11.54 -4.12
C ALA A 104 -18.82 12.78 -3.68
N LEU A 105 -17.62 12.60 -3.10
CA LEU A 105 -16.78 13.71 -2.67
C LEU A 105 -16.13 14.43 -3.86
N ARG A 106 -15.76 13.69 -4.90
CA ARG A 106 -15.26 14.29 -6.16
C ARG A 106 -16.31 15.15 -6.86
N GLU A 107 -17.58 14.77 -6.76
CA GLU A 107 -18.74 15.50 -7.28
C GLU A 107 -19.20 16.65 -6.36
N GLY A 108 -18.48 16.92 -5.27
CA GLY A 108 -18.83 17.98 -4.32
C GLY A 108 -20.05 17.69 -3.45
N ARG A 109 -20.49 16.43 -3.37
CA ARG A 109 -21.56 16.02 -2.45
C ARG A 109 -21.00 15.89 -1.04
N GLU A 110 -21.69 16.50 -0.08
CA GLU A 110 -21.38 16.29 1.33
C GLU A 110 -21.64 14.84 1.72
N VAL A 111 -20.57 14.14 2.13
CA VAL A 111 -20.66 12.79 2.68
C VAL A 111 -20.83 12.93 4.19
N SER A 112 -22.07 12.89 4.67
CA SER A 112 -22.38 12.94 6.09
C SER A 112 -22.29 11.53 6.70
N VAL A 113 -21.51 11.40 7.77
CA VAL A 113 -21.43 10.17 8.58
C VAL A 113 -22.82 9.83 9.11
N GLU A 114 -23.62 10.84 9.44
CA GLU A 114 -24.93 10.67 10.07
C GLU A 114 -25.94 10.13 9.05
N ALA A 115 -25.90 10.63 7.81
CA ALA A 115 -26.66 10.07 6.70
C ALA A 115 -26.26 8.62 6.40
N TRP A 116 -24.97 8.30 6.47
CA TRP A 116 -24.49 6.93 6.30
C TRP A 116 -24.95 5.98 7.43
N LEU A 117 -24.93 6.46 8.69
CA LEU A 117 -25.38 5.71 9.85
C LEU A 117 -26.89 5.45 9.81
N THR A 118 -27.70 6.44 9.40
CA THR A 118 -29.16 6.27 9.28
C THR A 118 -29.55 5.22 8.24
N GLN A 119 -28.83 5.12 7.12
CA GLN A 119 -29.07 4.09 6.09
C GLN A 119 -28.78 2.66 6.59
N ARG A 120 -27.94 2.51 7.62
CA ARG A 120 -27.52 1.22 8.19
C ARG A 120 -28.13 0.92 9.55
N ARG A 121 -28.97 1.81 10.09
CA ARG A 121 -29.80 1.48 11.23
C ARG A 121 -30.82 0.45 10.76
N VAL A 122 -30.57 -0.81 11.09
CA VAL A 122 -31.61 -1.83 11.09
C VAL A 122 -32.62 -1.38 12.15
N PRO A 123 -33.88 -1.07 11.80
CA PRO A 123 -34.88 -0.81 12.82
C PRO A 123 -34.98 -2.07 13.68
N LEU A 124 -34.86 -1.91 15.00
CA LEU A 124 -35.26 -2.95 15.96
C LEU A 124 -36.78 -3.11 15.86
N THR A 125 -37.26 -3.70 14.78
CA THR A 125 -38.61 -4.26 14.75
C THR A 125 -38.49 -5.62 15.42
N SER A 126 -39.23 -5.75 16.52
CA SER A 126 -39.36 -6.92 17.39
C SER A 126 -39.41 -8.29 16.67
N ASP A 127 -39.81 -8.35 15.40
CA ASP A 127 -40.38 -9.59 14.87
C ASP A 127 -39.61 -10.23 13.70
N THR A 128 -38.40 -9.79 13.33
CA THR A 128 -37.67 -10.50 12.25
C THR A 128 -36.15 -10.37 12.33
N LEU A 129 -35.49 -11.23 13.10
CA LEU A 129 -34.09 -11.60 12.89
C LEU A 129 -33.95 -13.13 12.91
N PRO A 130 -33.54 -13.78 11.80
CA PRO A 130 -32.95 -15.12 11.85
C PRO A 130 -31.50 -14.98 12.33
N GLY A 131 -31.35 -14.73 13.62
CA GLY A 131 -30.09 -14.71 14.34
C GLY A 131 -30.39 -14.97 15.80
N PRO A 132 -29.49 -15.66 16.55
CA PRO A 132 -29.71 -15.84 17.98
C PRO A 132 -29.92 -14.44 18.57
N PRO A 133 -30.96 -14.25 19.41
CA PRO A 133 -31.27 -12.95 19.98
C PRO A 133 -29.99 -12.41 20.61
N LEU A 134 -29.75 -11.12 20.39
CA LEU A 134 -28.75 -10.36 21.12
C LEU A 134 -29.17 -10.38 22.59
N HIS A 135 -28.91 -11.50 23.27
CA HIS A 135 -28.98 -11.61 24.70
C HIS A 135 -27.98 -10.60 25.21
N THR A 136 -28.51 -9.43 25.59
CA THR A 136 -28.14 -8.72 26.80
C THR A 136 -26.75 -9.11 27.26
N LEU A 137 -25.72 -8.51 26.66
CA LEU A 137 -24.43 -8.55 27.30
C LEU A 137 -24.68 -7.94 28.68
N PRO A 138 -24.47 -8.71 29.76
CA PRO A 138 -24.63 -8.17 31.09
C PRO A 138 -23.78 -6.91 31.20
N PRO A 139 -24.26 -5.83 31.85
CA PRO A 139 -23.42 -4.67 32.12
C PRO A 139 -22.10 -5.15 32.71
N LEU A 140 -20.98 -4.50 32.37
CA LEU A 140 -19.61 -4.87 32.75
C LEU A 140 -19.39 -5.16 34.26
N ASN A 141 -20.38 -4.81 35.07
CA ASN A 141 -20.40 -4.87 36.52
C ASN A 141 -21.48 -5.83 37.06
N THR A 142 -21.91 -6.84 36.30
CA THR A 142 -22.84 -7.83 36.85
C THR A 142 -22.21 -8.57 38.02
N PRO A 143 -22.86 -8.58 39.19
CA PRO A 143 -22.33 -9.26 40.36
C PRO A 143 -22.25 -10.76 40.08
N LEU A 144 -21.16 -11.38 40.54
CA LEU A 144 -20.94 -12.80 40.37
C LEU A 144 -22.04 -13.59 41.11
N PRO A 145 -22.61 -14.66 40.52
CA PRO A 145 -23.59 -15.47 41.21
C PRO A 145 -23.02 -16.01 42.54
N PRO A 146 -23.86 -16.15 43.59
CA PRO A 146 -23.39 -16.42 44.96
C PRO A 146 -22.62 -17.73 45.12
N THR A 147 -22.85 -18.70 44.23
CA THR A 147 -22.12 -19.97 44.13
C THR A 147 -20.67 -19.78 43.68
N LEU A 148 -20.40 -18.77 42.85
CA LEU A 148 -19.06 -18.43 42.38
C LEU A 148 -18.39 -17.40 43.30
N ALA A 149 -19.17 -16.50 43.91
CA ALA A 149 -18.66 -15.52 44.87
C ALA A 149 -18.05 -16.15 46.15
N SER A 150 -18.45 -17.38 46.48
CA SER A 150 -17.94 -18.14 47.63
C SER A 150 -16.75 -19.04 47.29
N ALA A 151 -16.36 -19.14 46.03
CA ALA A 151 -15.22 -19.95 45.60
C ALA A 151 -13.90 -19.19 45.84
N PRO A 152 -12.92 -19.78 46.56
CA PRO A 152 -11.71 -19.06 46.97
C PRO A 152 -10.74 -18.74 45.83
N ASN A 153 -10.85 -19.38 44.66
CA ASN A 153 -9.94 -19.20 43.53
C ASN A 153 -10.67 -19.34 42.19
N LEU A 154 -11.28 -18.27 41.72
CA LEU A 154 -11.91 -18.25 40.40
C LEU A 154 -10.84 -18.09 39.31
N PRO A 155 -10.94 -18.85 38.20
CA PRO A 155 -10.08 -18.60 37.05
C PRO A 155 -10.33 -17.20 36.47
N PRO A 156 -9.33 -16.55 35.86
CA PRO A 156 -9.41 -15.16 35.39
C PRO A 156 -10.54 -14.91 34.40
N SER A 157 -10.92 -15.90 33.59
CA SER A 157 -12.06 -15.80 32.67
C SER A 157 -13.44 -15.74 33.35
N LEU A 158 -13.53 -16.11 34.63
CA LEU A 158 -14.75 -16.07 35.44
C LEU A 158 -14.68 -15.01 36.55
N ALA A 159 -13.55 -14.30 36.68
CA ALA A 159 -13.43 -13.19 37.61
C ALA A 159 -14.16 -11.97 37.04
N PRO A 160 -14.90 -11.21 37.87
CA PRO A 160 -15.50 -9.97 37.41
C PRO A 160 -14.40 -8.99 36.98
N THR A 161 -14.57 -8.37 35.81
CA THR A 161 -13.64 -7.34 35.33
C THR A 161 -13.77 -6.10 36.19
N THR A 162 -12.76 -5.81 37.03
CA THR A 162 -12.72 -4.60 37.87
C THR A 162 -12.15 -3.42 37.10
N LEU A 163 -12.42 -2.19 37.53
CA LEU A 163 -11.84 -0.98 36.90
C LEU A 163 -10.30 -1.01 36.91
N GLU A 164 -9.70 -1.54 37.97
CA GLU A 164 -8.24 -1.72 38.07
C GLU A 164 -7.71 -2.70 37.03
N SER A 165 -8.47 -3.76 36.70
CA SER A 165 -8.10 -4.69 35.64
C SER A 165 -8.09 -4.02 34.26
N TRP A 166 -8.87 -2.97 34.02
CA TRP A 166 -8.83 -2.22 32.77
C TRP A 166 -7.67 -1.23 32.70
N LEU A 167 -7.37 -0.57 33.81
CA LEU A 167 -6.35 0.46 33.89
C LEU A 167 -4.93 -0.09 34.02
N GLY A 168 -4.77 -1.33 34.50
CA GLY A 168 -3.49 -2.00 34.69
C GLY A 168 -3.03 -2.89 33.54
N VAL A 169 -3.78 -2.95 32.42
CA VAL A 169 -3.40 -3.79 31.27
C VAL A 169 -2.30 -3.11 30.47
N GLU A 170 -1.12 -3.73 30.46
CA GLU A 170 -0.10 -3.44 29.46
C GLU A 170 -0.53 -4.08 28.14
N PHE A 171 -1.01 -3.27 27.22
CA PHE A 171 -1.28 -3.72 25.87
C PHE A 171 0.03 -4.13 25.21
N ALA A 172 0.10 -5.38 24.74
CA ALA A 172 1.21 -5.82 23.92
C ALA A 172 1.36 -4.87 22.73
N GLN A 173 2.55 -4.28 22.58
CA GLN A 173 2.86 -3.53 21.38
C GLN A 173 2.92 -4.53 20.24
N TRP A 174 2.03 -4.36 19.26
CA TRP A 174 2.09 -5.13 18.03
C TRP A 174 3.36 -4.71 17.29
N GLY A 175 4.30 -5.64 17.17
CA GLY A 175 5.50 -5.55 16.35
C GLY A 175 5.49 -6.63 15.28
#